data_AF-A0A3N6B0F2-F1
#
_entry.id   AF-A0A3N6B0F2-F1
#
_cell.length_a   1.000
_cell.length_b   1.000
_cell.length_c   1.000
_cell.angle_alpha   90.00
_cell.angle_beta   90.00
_cell.angle_gamma   90.00
#
_symmetry.space_group_name_H-M   'P 1'
#
loop_
_entity.id
_entity.type
_entity.pdbx_description
1 polymer ?
#
loop_
_entity_poly.entity_id
_entity_poly.type
_entity_poly.pdbx_seq_one_letter_code
_entity_poly.pdbx_strand_id
1 'polypeptide(L)'
;MAVLDDLLASLEGDSPVRSVHVGAHCAAVLSRSGGLAATAAWGASHTSHGVRGAGELHRRSARELAVYARSDNSIEASIGVAAVNSLLEVPPGARRELNGRTLLMERAHGKRVALVGHFPFVEELRVRAETLWVLELRPGAGDYPADEAPAVI
;
A
#
# COMPACT_ATOMS: atom_id res chain seq x y z
N MET A 1 2.73 6.11 -14.75
CA MET A 1 3.09 5.02 -13.83
C MET A 1 2.26 3.82 -14.27
N ALA A 2 2.75 3.01 -15.21
CA ALA A 2 1.92 2.07 -15.95
C ALA A 2 1.01 1.21 -15.04
N VAL A 3 1.55 0.63 -13.97
CA VAL A 3 0.77 -0.22 -13.04
C VAL A 3 -0.39 0.52 -12.37
N LEU A 4 -0.20 1.75 -11.90
CA LEU A 4 -1.31 2.51 -11.29
C LEU A 4 -2.33 2.93 -12.33
N ASP A 5 -1.88 3.26 -13.54
CA ASP A 5 -2.75 3.63 -14.65
C ASP A 5 -3.60 2.43 -15.10
N ASP A 6 -3.00 1.25 -15.18
CA ASP A 6 -3.65 -0.03 -15.48
C ASP A 6 -4.65 -0.41 -14.39
N LEU A 7 -4.27 -0.26 -13.11
CA LEU A 7 -5.18 -0.50 -11.98
C LEU A 7 -6.42 0.38 -12.06
N LEU A 8 -6.24 1.69 -12.27
CA LEU A 8 -7.36 2.65 -12.42
C LEU A 8 -8.22 2.34 -13.64
N ALA A 9 -7.62 1.88 -14.74
CA ALA A 9 -8.33 1.46 -15.94
C ALA A 9 -9.14 0.19 -15.72
N SER A 10 -8.64 -0.75 -14.91
CA SER A 10 -9.30 -2.02 -14.58
C SER A 10 -10.49 -1.89 -13.63
N LEU A 11 -10.71 -0.73 -13.00
CA LEU A 11 -11.83 -0.54 -12.07
C LEU A 11 -13.17 -0.61 -12.82
N GLU A 12 -13.94 -1.65 -12.54
CA GLU A 12 -15.27 -1.86 -13.08
C GLU A 12 -16.31 -1.05 -12.30
N GLY A 13 -16.92 -0.07 -12.96
CA GLY A 13 -17.95 0.80 -12.39
C GLY A 13 -17.43 1.89 -11.45
N ASP A 14 -18.35 2.46 -10.68
CA ASP A 14 -18.10 3.51 -9.70
C ASP A 14 -19.08 3.36 -8.52
N SER A 15 -18.88 4.10 -7.44
CA SER A 15 -19.77 4.12 -6.27
C SER A 15 -19.61 5.44 -5.52
N PRO A 16 -20.69 6.04 -4.99
CA PRO A 16 -20.57 7.23 -4.14
C PRO A 16 -19.77 6.91 -2.87
N VAL A 17 -18.93 7.85 -2.44
CA VAL A 17 -18.22 7.74 -1.18
C VAL A 17 -19.19 8.01 -0.03
N ARG A 18 -19.26 7.10 0.94
CA ARG A 18 -20.04 7.29 2.18
C ARG A 18 -19.23 8.02 3.24
N SER A 19 -17.96 7.64 3.40
CA SER A 19 -17.06 8.31 4.34
C SER A 19 -15.59 8.09 3.98
N VAL A 20 -14.75 9.02 4.44
CA VAL A 20 -13.30 8.96 4.37
C VAL A 20 -12.74 9.19 5.76
N HIS A 21 -11.83 8.33 6.20
CA HIS A 21 -11.14 8.45 7.48
C HIS A 21 -9.64 8.41 7.24
N VAL A 22 -8.90 9.37 7.80
CA VAL A 22 -7.44 9.40 7.72
C VAL A 22 -6.90 9.27 9.14
N GLY A 23 -6.42 8.08 9.48
CA GLY A 23 -5.74 7.81 10.73
C GLY A 23 -4.22 7.91 10.59
N ALA A 24 -3.52 7.84 11.73
CA ALA A 24 -2.06 7.93 11.79
C ALA A 24 -1.33 6.85 10.97
N HIS A 25 -1.92 5.65 10.87
CA HIS A 25 -1.31 4.51 10.18
C HIS A 25 -2.11 4.00 8.99
N CYS A 26 -3.39 4.38 8.89
CA CYS A 26 -4.28 3.85 7.87
C CYS A 26 -5.32 4.89 7.44
N ALA A 27 -5.52 4.99 6.12
CA ALA A 27 -6.62 5.69 5.50
C ALA A 27 -7.70 4.67 5.10
N ALA A 28 -8.97 5.03 5.30
CA ALA A 28 -10.13 4.22 4.95
C ALA A 28 -11.09 5.00 4.05
N VAL A 29 -11.57 4.36 2.99
CA VAL A 29 -12.63 4.88 2.11
C VAL A 29 -13.74 3.85 2.06
N LEU A 30 -14.95 4.27 2.40
CA LEU A 30 -16.15 3.43 2.36
C LEU A 30 -16.98 3.84 1.14
N SER A 31 -17.07 2.96 0.14
CA SER A 31 -17.85 3.19 -1.10
C SER A 31 -18.65 1.95 -1.51
N ARG A 32 -18.29 1.17 -2.54
CA ARG A 32 -18.90 -0.14 -2.80
C ARG A 32 -18.63 -1.08 -1.63
N SER A 33 -17.35 -1.23 -1.28
CA SER A 33 -16.89 -1.93 -0.07
C SER A 33 -16.09 -0.97 0.83
N GLY A 34 -15.42 -1.50 1.85
CA GLY A 34 -14.44 -0.76 2.64
C GLY A 34 -13.04 -1.02 2.11
N GLY A 35 -12.34 0.04 1.70
CA GLY A 35 -10.94 -0.02 1.28
C GLY A 35 -10.03 0.63 2.31
N LEU A 36 -8.87 0.01 2.53
CA LEU A 36 -7.83 0.49 3.45
C LEU A 36 -6.52 0.68 2.70
N ALA A 37 -5.72 1.65 3.13
CA ALA A 37 -4.35 1.84 2.68
C ALA A 37 -3.49 2.38 3.83
N ALA A 38 -2.21 2.01 3.87
CA ALA A 38 -1.29 2.58 4.84
C ALA A 38 -1.20 4.11 4.66
N THR A 39 -1.29 4.88 5.74
CA THR A 39 -1.04 6.32 5.71
C THR A 39 0.45 6.56 5.66
N ALA A 40 0.98 6.94 4.50
CA ALA A 40 2.39 7.24 4.34
C ALA A 40 2.67 8.69 4.81
N ALA A 41 2.50 9.01 6.09
CA ALA A 41 2.74 10.38 6.61
C ALA A 41 4.23 10.77 6.70
N TRP A 42 5.12 10.05 6.01
CA TRP A 42 6.56 10.16 6.21
C TRP A 42 7.07 11.37 5.43
N GLY A 43 7.57 12.38 6.14
CA GLY A 43 8.10 13.60 5.53
C GLY A 43 7.05 14.65 5.16
N ALA A 44 5.79 14.50 5.61
CA ALA A 44 4.82 15.58 5.51
C ALA A 44 5.26 16.75 6.39
N SER A 45 5.90 17.75 5.78
CA SER A 45 6.16 19.02 6.44
C SER A 45 4.82 19.66 6.83
N HIS A 46 4.81 20.49 7.87
CA HIS A 46 3.67 21.37 8.17
C HIS A 46 3.33 22.32 7.01
N THR A 47 4.16 22.38 5.98
CA THR A 47 3.98 23.14 4.74
C THR A 47 3.43 22.30 3.59
N SER A 48 3.21 20.99 3.78
CA SER A 48 2.54 20.15 2.78
C SER A 48 1.12 20.67 2.56
N HIS A 49 0.79 20.95 1.30
CA HIS A 49 -0.53 21.39 0.88
C HIS A 49 -1.55 20.37 1.39
N GLY A 50 -2.57 20.81 2.13
CA GLY A 50 -3.61 19.93 2.65
C GLY A 50 -4.31 19.13 1.54
N VAL A 51 -4.99 18.06 1.92
CA VAL A 51 -5.72 17.20 0.97
C VAL A 51 -6.72 18.04 0.16
N ARG A 52 -6.63 17.97 -1.17
CA ARG A 52 -7.52 18.63 -2.11
C ARG A 52 -8.96 18.20 -1.84
N GLY A 53 -9.83 19.18 -1.60
CA GLY A 53 -11.24 18.92 -1.29
C GLY A 53 -11.47 18.36 0.11
N ALA A 54 -10.53 18.56 1.06
CA ALA A 54 -10.75 18.26 2.46
C ALA A 54 -12.07 18.90 2.96
N GLY A 55 -12.84 18.14 3.73
CA GLY A 55 -14.21 18.51 4.13
C GLY A 55 -15.30 18.13 3.12
N GLU A 56 -14.94 17.82 1.87
CA GLU A 56 -15.89 17.53 0.80
C GLU A 56 -15.70 16.17 0.13
N LEU A 57 -14.71 15.39 0.55
CA LEU A 57 -14.39 14.09 -0.06
C LEU A 57 -15.57 13.10 -0.07
N HIS A 58 -16.46 13.19 0.92
CA HIS A 58 -17.68 12.38 1.01
C HIS A 58 -18.73 12.73 -0.06
N ARG A 59 -18.54 13.83 -0.81
CA ARG A 59 -19.40 14.25 -1.92
C ARG A 59 -18.90 13.75 -3.27
N ARG A 60 -17.76 13.06 -3.29
CA ARG A 60 -17.11 12.53 -4.49
C ARG A 60 -17.53 11.09 -4.75
N SER A 61 -17.32 10.65 -5.98
CA SER A 61 -17.31 9.22 -6.29
C SER A 61 -15.99 8.58 -5.88
N ALA A 62 -16.01 7.27 -5.67
CA ALA A 62 -14.81 6.53 -5.33
C ALA A 62 -13.82 6.52 -6.51
N ARG A 63 -14.30 6.57 -7.76
CA ARG A 63 -13.41 6.69 -8.93
C ARG A 63 -12.74 8.05 -9.01
N GLU A 64 -13.44 9.14 -8.65
CA GLU A 64 -12.80 10.46 -8.51
C GLU A 64 -11.70 10.45 -7.45
N LEU A 65 -11.96 9.85 -6.28
CA LEU A 65 -10.95 9.73 -5.23
C LEU A 65 -9.82 8.78 -5.62
N ALA A 66 -10.08 7.71 -6.37
CA ALA A 66 -9.06 6.73 -6.79
C ALA A 66 -7.92 7.40 -7.58
N VAL A 67 -8.22 8.45 -8.36
CA VAL A 67 -7.21 9.24 -9.08
C VAL A 67 -6.17 9.87 -8.15
N TYR A 68 -6.52 10.09 -6.87
CA TYR A 68 -5.59 10.64 -5.89
C TYR A 68 -4.39 9.71 -5.64
N ALA A 69 -4.46 8.43 -6.03
CA ALA A 69 -3.35 7.48 -5.96
C ALA A 69 -2.11 7.94 -6.75
N ARG A 70 -2.27 8.89 -7.69
CA ARG A 70 -1.19 9.51 -8.45
C ARG A 70 -0.60 10.77 -7.79
N SER A 71 -1.14 11.21 -6.67
CA SER A 71 -0.71 12.45 -6.03
C SER A 71 0.69 12.31 -5.44
N ASP A 72 1.49 13.35 -5.57
CA ASP A 72 2.76 13.49 -4.86
C ASP A 72 2.54 13.77 -3.36
N ASN A 73 1.32 14.15 -2.96
CA ASN A 73 0.95 14.19 -1.55
C ASN A 73 0.61 12.78 -1.08
N SER A 74 1.42 12.25 -0.16
CA SER A 74 1.30 10.89 0.34
C SER A 74 -0.02 10.60 1.06
N ILE A 75 -0.63 11.59 1.72
CA ILE A 75 -1.96 11.43 2.34
C ILE A 75 -3.03 11.30 1.26
N GLU A 76 -2.96 12.10 0.20
CA GLU A 76 -3.84 11.96 -0.96
C GLU A 76 -3.65 10.61 -1.64
N ALA A 77 -2.41 10.19 -1.85
CA ALA A 77 -2.09 8.89 -2.42
C ALA A 77 -2.68 7.75 -1.58
N SER A 78 -2.56 7.79 -0.26
CA SER A 78 -3.19 6.84 0.66
C SER A 78 -4.72 6.83 0.52
N ILE A 79 -5.37 8.00 0.43
CA ILE A 79 -6.83 8.08 0.18
C ILE A 79 -7.18 7.45 -1.16
N GLY A 80 -6.41 7.73 -2.21
CA GLY A 80 -6.66 7.18 -3.54
C GLY A 80 -6.50 5.67 -3.61
N VAL A 81 -5.46 5.11 -2.99
CA VAL A 81 -5.28 3.65 -2.90
C VAL A 81 -6.39 3.01 -2.07
N ALA A 82 -6.82 3.64 -0.97
CA ALA A 82 -7.98 3.17 -0.21
C ALA A 82 -9.26 3.21 -1.05
N ALA A 83 -9.45 4.23 -1.90
CA ALA A 83 -10.58 4.32 -2.81
C ALA A 83 -10.54 3.23 -3.90
N VAL A 84 -9.37 2.96 -4.49
CA VAL A 84 -9.14 1.80 -5.37
C VAL A 84 -9.57 0.52 -4.67
N ASN A 85 -9.06 0.26 -3.46
CA ASN A 85 -9.37 -0.94 -2.69
C ASN A 85 -10.87 -1.06 -2.32
N SER A 86 -11.58 0.06 -2.20
CA SER A 86 -13.03 0.09 -1.94
C SER A 86 -13.88 -0.25 -3.17
N LEU A 87 -13.29 -0.22 -4.36
CA LEU A 87 -13.93 -0.55 -5.64
C LEU A 87 -13.53 -1.93 -6.18
N LEU A 88 -12.44 -2.52 -5.69
CA LEU A 88 -11.99 -3.84 -6.13
C LEU A 88 -13.00 -4.93 -5.78
N GLU A 89 -13.36 -5.73 -6.77
CA GLU A 89 -14.14 -6.94 -6.61
C GLU A 89 -13.23 -8.15 -6.67
N VAL A 90 -13.17 -8.90 -5.58
CA VAL A 90 -12.41 -10.16 -5.53
C VAL A 90 -13.40 -11.31 -5.65
N PRO A 91 -13.40 -12.10 -6.74
CA PRO A 91 -14.29 -13.24 -6.87
C PRO A 91 -14.14 -14.19 -5.66
N PRO A 92 -15.23 -14.68 -5.04
CA PRO A 92 -15.13 -15.55 -3.87
C PRO A 92 -14.26 -16.80 -4.12
N GLY A 93 -14.33 -17.39 -5.31
CA GLY A 93 -13.52 -18.56 -5.70
C GLY A 93 -12.04 -18.27 -5.94
N ALA A 94 -11.62 -17.01 -6.00
CA ALA A 94 -10.23 -16.60 -6.15
C ALA A 94 -9.51 -16.39 -4.80
N ARG A 95 -10.20 -16.64 -3.67
CA ARG A 95 -9.67 -16.41 -2.32
C ARG A 95 -9.23 -17.74 -1.71
N ARG A 96 -8.04 -17.74 -1.10
CA ARG A 96 -7.55 -18.85 -0.29
C ARG A 96 -7.11 -18.33 1.06
N GLU A 97 -7.59 -18.95 2.12
CA GLU A 97 -7.16 -18.60 3.48
C GLU A 97 -5.73 -19.12 3.69
N LEU A 98 -4.80 -18.19 3.92
CA LEU A 98 -3.38 -18.48 4.17
C LEU A 98 -2.78 -17.40 5.06
N ASN A 99 -1.78 -17.82 5.84
CA ASN A 99 -0.91 -16.88 6.53
C ASN A 99 0.25 -16.44 5.61
N GLY A 100 0.33 -15.14 5.31
CA GLY A 100 1.37 -14.58 4.45
C GLY A 100 2.79 -14.79 4.97
N ARG A 101 3.00 -14.76 6.29
CA ARG A 101 4.30 -15.06 6.91
C ARG A 101 4.69 -16.52 6.68
N THR A 102 3.79 -17.46 6.93
CA THR A 102 4.05 -18.89 6.69
C THR A 102 4.41 -19.15 5.22
N LEU A 103 3.62 -18.60 4.30
CA LEU A 103 3.88 -18.73 2.86
C LEU A 103 5.24 -18.15 2.46
N LEU A 104 5.60 -16.99 3.02
CA LEU A 104 6.91 -16.37 2.76
C LEU A 104 8.06 -17.24 3.28
N MET A 105 7.95 -17.77 4.50
CA MET A 105 9.00 -18.64 5.08
C MET A 105 9.23 -19.91 4.25
N GLU A 106 8.15 -20.53 3.78
CA GLU A 106 8.23 -21.70 2.89
C GLU A 106 8.93 -21.35 1.57
N ARG A 107 8.57 -20.22 0.96
CA ARG A 107 9.12 -19.80 -0.34
C ARG A 107 10.56 -19.30 -0.25
N ALA A 108 10.95 -18.72 0.89
CA ALA A 108 12.27 -18.15 1.10
C ALA A 108 13.36 -19.21 1.36
N HIS A 109 12.97 -20.44 1.73
CA HIS A 109 13.93 -21.46 2.16
C HIS A 109 15.02 -21.74 1.12
N GLY A 110 16.28 -21.46 1.48
CA GLY A 110 17.43 -21.64 0.58
C GLY A 110 17.38 -20.77 -0.67
N LYS A 111 16.73 -19.59 -0.59
CA LYS A 111 16.67 -18.61 -1.67
C LYS A 111 17.36 -17.31 -1.27
N ARG A 112 17.78 -16.57 -2.28
CA ARG A 112 18.16 -15.16 -2.18
C ARG A 112 16.89 -14.31 -2.24
N VAL A 113 16.64 -13.48 -1.24
CA VAL A 113 15.38 -12.74 -1.06
C VAL A 113 15.67 -11.26 -0.84
N ALA A 114 15.08 -10.41 -1.68
CA ALA A 114 14.95 -8.98 -1.41
C ALA A 114 13.56 -8.71 -0.83
N LEU A 115 13.51 -8.16 0.39
CA LEU A 115 12.29 -7.79 1.10
C LEU A 115 12.20 -6.27 1.17
N VAL A 116 11.16 -5.69 0.57
CA VAL A 116 10.90 -4.24 0.65
C VAL A 116 9.99 -3.98 1.84
N GLY A 117 10.51 -3.27 2.84
CA GLY A 117 9.87 -3.04 4.13
C GLY A 117 10.39 -3.96 5.25
N HIS A 118 10.56 -3.42 6.44
CA HIS A 118 10.98 -4.14 7.64
C HIS A 118 9.75 -4.63 8.41
N PHE A 119 9.67 -5.95 8.61
CA PHE A 119 8.56 -6.60 9.29
C PHE A 119 9.01 -7.31 10.57
N PRO A 120 8.13 -7.51 11.56
CA PRO A 120 8.50 -8.13 12.84
C PRO A 120 9.09 -9.55 12.76
N PHE A 121 9.01 -10.22 11.60
CA PHE A 121 9.49 -11.58 11.36
C PHE A 121 10.80 -11.65 10.55
N VAL A 122 11.47 -10.52 10.30
CA VAL A 122 12.72 -10.46 9.52
C VAL A 122 13.80 -11.40 10.07
N GLU A 123 13.96 -11.48 11.39
CA GLU A 123 14.96 -12.36 12.02
C GLU A 123 14.71 -13.84 11.70
N GLU A 124 13.45 -14.29 11.75
CA GLU A 124 13.10 -15.65 11.38
C GLU A 124 13.36 -15.90 9.89
N LEU A 125 13.02 -14.92 9.04
CA LEU A 125 13.22 -15.03 7.60
C LEU A 125 14.71 -15.14 7.26
N ARG A 126 15.57 -14.42 7.97
CA ARG A 126 17.03 -14.44 7.78
C ARG A 126 17.63 -15.82 8.05
N VAL A 127 17.06 -16.58 8.98
CA VAL A 127 17.50 -17.96 9.27
C VAL A 127 17.09 -18.93 8.15
N ARG A 128 15.99 -18.67 7.46
CA ARG A 128 15.44 -19.55 6.41
C ARG A 128 16.02 -19.27 5.03
N ALA A 129 16.24 -18.00 4.71
CA ALA A 129 16.79 -17.57 3.43
C ALA A 129 18.29 -17.92 3.32
N GLU A 130 18.75 -18.20 2.11
CA GLU A 130 20.20 -18.28 1.83
C GLU A 130 20.83 -16.89 1.94
N THR A 131 20.12 -15.86 1.47
CA THR A 131 20.51 -14.46 1.59
C THR A 131 19.27 -13.61 1.72
N LEU A 132 19.29 -12.61 2.60
CA LEU A 132 18.20 -11.68 2.81
C LEU A 132 18.72 -10.24 2.75
N TRP A 133 18.19 -9.44 1.83
CA TRP A 133 18.32 -7.98 1.83
C TRP A 133 16.98 -7.38 2.24
N VAL A 134 16.96 -6.62 3.33
CA VAL A 134 15.77 -5.86 3.74
C VAL A 134 15.98 -4.41 3.29
N LEU A 135 15.20 -3.95 2.32
CA LEU A 135 15.27 -2.59 1.79
C LEU A 135 14.24 -1.71 2.51
N GLU A 136 14.68 -0.58 3.05
CA GLU A 136 13.84 0.36 3.79
C GLU A 136 14.11 1.82 3.42
N LEU A 137 13.08 2.65 3.54
CA LEU A 137 13.23 4.11 3.37
C LEU A 137 13.95 4.74 4.57
N ARG A 138 13.82 4.12 5.75
CA ARG A 138 14.53 4.48 6.98
C ARG A 138 15.15 3.22 7.57
N PRO A 139 16.29 2.78 7.04
CA PRO A 139 16.86 1.49 7.40
C PRO A 139 17.20 1.44 8.89
N GLY A 140 16.79 0.35 9.54
CA GLY A 140 17.24 -0.01 10.87
C GLY A 140 18.58 -0.74 10.84
N ALA A 141 18.99 -1.28 11.98
CA ALA A 141 20.20 -2.09 12.06
C ALA A 141 20.06 -3.36 11.20
N GLY A 142 20.95 -3.52 10.22
CA GLY A 142 20.96 -4.67 9.31
C GLY A 142 20.02 -4.54 8.11
N ASP A 143 19.36 -3.39 7.94
CA ASP A 143 18.60 -3.05 6.74
C ASP A 143 19.46 -2.24 5.76
N TYR A 144 19.04 -2.24 4.51
CA TYR A 144 19.64 -1.51 3.39
C TYR A 144 18.76 -0.31 3.02
N PRO A 145 19.36 0.82 2.62
CA PRO A 145 18.60 1.94 2.11
C PRO A 145 17.93 1.58 0.77
N ALA A 146 16.77 2.19 0.50
CA ALA A 146 15.96 1.86 -0.68
C ALA A 146 16.65 2.11 -2.03
N ASP A 147 17.66 2.99 -2.08
CA ASP A 147 18.43 3.28 -3.30
C ASP A 147 19.41 2.16 -3.68
N GLU A 148 19.67 1.19 -2.80
CA GLU A 148 20.42 -0.03 -3.11
C GLU A 148 19.58 -1.09 -3.84
N ALA A 149 18.27 -0.86 -4.01
CA ALA A 149 17.38 -1.79 -4.71
C ALA A 149 17.91 -2.31 -6.07
N PRO A 150 18.50 -1.49 -6.96
CA PRO A 150 19.02 -1.96 -8.26
C PRO A 150 20.16 -2.99 -8.17
N ALA A 151 20.82 -3.12 -7.01
CA ALA A 151 21.90 -4.09 -6.82
C ALA A 151 21.39 -5.47 -6.35
N VAL A 152 20.15 -5.55 -5.86
CA VAL A 152 19.63 -6.74 -5.15
C VAL A 152 18.27 -7.26 -5.65
N ILE A 153 17.59 -6.52 -6.54
CA ILE A 153 16.31 -6.88 -7.18
C ILE A 153 16.51 -7.27 -8.65
#